data_AF-A0A3R9V453-F1
#
_entry.id   AF-A0A3R9V453-F1
#
_cell.length_a   1.000
_cell.length_b   1.000
_cell.length_c   1.000
_cell.angle_alpha   90.00
_cell.angle_beta   90.00
_cell.angle_gamma   90.00
#
_symmetry.space_group_name_H-M   'P 1'
#
loop_
_entity.id
_entity.type
_entity.pdbx_description
1 polymer ?
#
loop_
_entity_poly.entity_id
_entity_poly.type
_entity_poly.pdbx_seq_one_letter_code
_entity_poly.pdbx_strand_id
1 'polypeptide(L)' 'MVFKRLLGSLGVGGPTVDTVLDPGAALPGGPLSGQVHLKGGSADFDIEHITLELIAHVEVEHEEGESEGGVVFERFTV' A
#
# COMPACT_ATOMS: atom_id res chain seq x y z
N MET A 1 3.68 -13.81 -27.85
CA MET A 1 2.95 -12.73 -28.54
C MET A 1 3.35 -11.39 -27.94
N VAL A 2 3.77 -10.42 -28.76
CA VAL A 2 4.32 -9.13 -28.31
C VAL A 2 3.34 -8.35 -27.41
N PHE A 3 2.03 -8.46 -27.68
CA PHE A 3 0.98 -7.81 -26.90
C PHE A 3 0.88 -8.30 -25.45
N LYS A 4 1.07 -9.59 -25.18
CA LYS A 4 1.07 -10.12 -23.80
C LYS A 4 2.22 -9.56 -22.97
N ARG A 5 3.37 -9.29 -23.60
CA ARG A 5 4.54 -8.71 -22.92
C ARG A 5 4.33 -7.23 -22.58
N LEU A 6 3.70 -6.47 -23.48
CA LEU A 6 3.35 -5.06 -23.26
C LEU A 6 2.27 -4.87 -22.18
N LEU A 7 1.29 -5.77 -22.10
CA LEU A 7 0.27 -5.72 -21.05
C LEU A 7 0.84 -6.13 -19.68
N GLY A 8 1.77 -7.09 -19.66
CA GLY A 8 2.48 -7.48 -18.43
C GLY A 8 3.28 -6.32 -17.83
N SER A 9 3.95 -5.49 -18.64
CA SER A 9 4.64 -4.29 -18.14
C SER A 9 3.71 -3.19 -17.60
N LEU A 10 2.41 -3.27 -17.90
CA LEU A 10 1.37 -2.40 -17.34
C LEU A 10 0.68 -3.03 -16.12
N GLY A 11 1.22 -4.13 -15.58
CA GLY A 11 0.69 -4.80 -14.39
C GLY A 11 -0.45 -5.80 -14.65
N VAL A 12 -0.85 -5.99 -15.92
CA VAL A 12 -1.90 -6.98 -16.25
C VAL A 12 -1.39 -8.39 -15.97
N GLY A 13 -2.04 -9.07 -15.02
CA GLY A 13 -1.64 -10.41 -14.58
C GLY A 13 -0.43 -10.43 -13.65
N GLY A 14 -0.09 -9.29 -13.04
CA GLY A 14 0.89 -9.17 -11.96
C GLY A 14 0.40 -9.74 -10.63
N PRO A 15 1.24 -9.76 -9.59
CA PRO A 15 0.85 -10.19 -8.26
C PRO A 15 -0.19 -9.25 -7.67
N THR A 16 -1.03 -9.78 -6.78
CA THR A 16 -2.00 -8.99 -6.01
C THR A 16 -1.60 -9.00 -4.55
N VAL A 17 -1.83 -7.88 -3.86
CA VAL A 17 -1.59 -7.71 -2.43
C VAL A 17 -2.90 -7.34 -1.74
N ASP A 18 -3.13 -7.94 -0.59
CA ASP A 18 -4.21 -7.57 0.34
C ASP A 18 -3.62 -7.42 1.74
N THR A 19 -3.85 -6.28 2.38
CA THR A 19 -3.33 -5.97 3.71
C THR A 19 -4.48 -5.97 4.68
N VAL A 20 -4.51 -6.97 5.56
CA VAL A 20 -5.61 -7.19 6.52
C VAL A 20 -5.09 -6.90 7.92
N LEU A 21 -5.65 -5.89 8.56
CA LEU A 21 -5.37 -5.58 9.96
C LEU A 21 -6.18 -6.49 10.88
N ASP A 22 -5.60 -6.84 12.03
CA ASP A 22 -6.35 -7.50 13.10
C ASP A 22 -7.49 -6.56 13.56
N PRO A 23 -8.67 -7.11 13.88
CA PRO A 23 -9.84 -6.30 14.20
C PRO A 23 -9.65 -5.53 15.52
N GLY A 24 -10.08 -4.27 15.53
CA GLY A 24 -10.05 -3.41 16.72
C GLY A 24 -9.40 -2.06 16.43
N ALA A 25 -9.56 -1.12 17.36
CA ALA A 25 -8.89 0.17 17.27
C ALA A 25 -7.42 0.02 17.66
N ALA A 26 -6.52 0.57 16.85
CA ALA A 26 -5.14 0.76 17.25
C ALA A 26 -5.04 1.85 18.34
N LEU A 27 -4.19 1.63 19.33
CA LEU A 27 -3.93 2.61 20.39
C LEU A 27 -2.61 3.33 20.15
N PRO A 28 -2.52 4.65 20.42
CA PRO A 28 -1.26 5.37 20.35
C PRO A 28 -0.17 4.71 21.21
N GLY A 29 0.99 4.45 20.61
CA GLY A 29 2.12 3.77 21.27
C GLY A 29 1.96 2.26 21.43
N GLY A 30 0.82 1.68 21.04
CA GLY A 30 0.59 0.24 20.98
C GLY A 30 0.99 -0.37 19.62
N PRO A 31 1.04 -1.71 19.52
CA PRO A 31 1.29 -2.38 18.26
C PRO A 31 0.09 -2.25 17.30
N LEU A 32 0.38 -2.19 16.00
CA LEU A 32 -0.58 -2.45 14.93
C LEU A 32 -0.22 -3.80 14.32
N SER A 33 -1.14 -4.76 14.36
CA SER A 33 -0.90 -6.14 13.93
C SER A 33 -1.87 -6.55 12.83
N GLY A 34 -1.44 -7.51 12.01
CA GLY A 34 -2.17 -7.94 10.82
C GLY A 34 -1.28 -8.77 9.89
N GLN A 35 -1.73 -8.92 8.65
CA GLN A 35 -1.10 -9.78 7.65
C GLN A 35 -1.10 -9.09 6.28
N VAL A 36 -0.01 -9.28 5.54
CA VAL A 36 0.07 -8.93 4.11
C VAL A 36 -0.05 -10.23 3.31
N HIS A 37 -1.16 -10.40 2.61
CA HIS A 37 -1.42 -11.55 1.75
C HIS A 37 -0.96 -11.22 0.33
N LEU A 38 0.13 -11.85 -0.10
CA LEU A 38 0.64 -11.74 -1.46
C LEU A 38 0.24 -12.97 -2.27
N LYS A 39 -0.34 -12.75 -3.45
CA LYS A 39 -0.66 -13.81 -4.42
C LYS A 39 0.09 -13.55 -5.71
N GLY A 40 0.80 -14.57 -6.18
CA GLY A 40 1.54 -14.53 -7.44
C GLY A 40 0.63 -14.28 -8.66
N GLY A 41 1.23 -13.69 -9.69
CA GLY A 41 0.57 -13.43 -10.96
C GLY A 41 0.57 -14.61 -11.93
N SER A 42 0.44 -14.30 -13.21
CA SER A 42 0.45 -15.26 -14.33
C SER A 42 1.86 -15.57 -14.89
N ALA A 43 2.89 -15.07 -14.24
CA ALA A 43 4.31 -15.28 -14.54
C ALA A 43 5.12 -15.19 -13.25
N ASP A 44 6.41 -15.52 -13.31
CA ASP A 44 7.32 -15.35 -12.18
C ASP A 44 7.62 -13.86 -11.96
N PHE A 45 7.66 -13.45 -10.69
CA PHE A 45 8.00 -12.09 -10.27
C PHE A 45 8.97 -12.17 -9.09
N ASP A 46 10.03 -11.36 -9.15
CA ASP A 46 10.91 -11.13 -8.01
C ASP A 46 10.32 -9.99 -7.17
N ILE A 47 10.18 -10.21 -5.87
CA ILE A 47 9.71 -9.20 -4.92
C ILE A 47 10.93 -8.57 -4.25
N GLU A 48 11.17 -7.29 -4.51
CA GLU A 48 12.32 -6.59 -3.93
C GLU A 48 12.10 -6.25 -2.45
N HIS A 49 10.93 -5.72 -2.12
CA HIS A 49 10.57 -5.31 -0.78
C HIS A 49 9.06 -5.24 -0.58
N ILE A 50 8.62 -5.41 0.67
CA ILE A 50 7.28 -5.03 1.10
C ILE A 50 7.42 -3.81 2.01
N THR A 51 6.80 -2.70 1.63
CA THR A 51 6.81 -1.46 2.40
C THR A 51 5.42 -1.18 2.96
N LEU A 52 5.34 -0.89 4.25
CA LEU A 52 4.13 -0.45 4.94
C LEU A 52 4.27 1.03 5.31
N GLU A 53 3.25 1.82 5.02
CA GLU A 53 3.19 3.24 5.34
C GLU A 53 2.01 3.53 6.26
N LEU A 54 2.27 4.28 7.33
CA LEU A 54 1.20 4.87 8.11
C LEU A 54 0.87 6.24 7.53
N ILE A 55 -0.39 6.40 7.11
CA ILE A 55 -0.90 7.59 6.45
C ILE A 55 -1.97 8.23 7.35
N ALA A 56 -1.78 9.50 7.68
CA ALA A 56 -2.81 10.32 8.29
C ALA A 56 -3.62 11.01 7.19
N HIS A 57 -4.95 10.92 7.24
CA HIS A 57 -5.81 11.79 6.45
C HIS A 57 -6.01 13.09 7.22
N VAL A 58 -5.61 14.21 6.62
CA VAL A 58 -5.58 15.52 7.29
C VAL A 58 -6.25 16.59 6.44
N GLU A 59 -6.84 17.56 7.10
CA GLU A 59 -7.26 18.83 6.52
C GLU A 59 -6.14 19.85 6.71
N VAL A 60 -5.89 20.64 5.68
CA VAL A 60 -4.88 21.71 5.68
C VAL A 60 -5.59 23.01 5.32
N GLU A 61 -5.56 23.97 6.24
CA GLU A 61 -6.15 25.28 6.08
C GLU A 61 -5.12 26.28 5.51
N HIS A 62 -5.54 27.03 4.50
CA HIS A 62 -4.77 28.07 3.83
C HIS A 62 -5.57 29.37 3.79
N GLU A 63 -4.92 30.51 3.48
CA GLU A 63 -5.60 31.81 3.41
C GLU A 63 -6.76 31.84 2.39
N GLU A 64 -6.67 31.02 1.32
CA GLU A 64 -7.65 30.96 0.23
C GLU A 64 -8.65 29.79 0.34
N GLY A 65 -8.57 28.99 1.41
CA GLY A 65 -9.48 27.86 1.65
C GLY A 65 -8.81 26.64 2.27
N GLU A 66 -9.49 25.50 2.24
CA GLU A 66 -9.04 24.24 2.83
C GLU A 66 -8.77 23.16 1.77
N SER A 67 -7.84 22.25 2.07
CA SER A 67 -7.54 21.08 1.24
C SER A 67 -7.37 19.83 2.11
N GLU A 68 -7.93 18.70 1.68
CA GLU A 68 -7.71 17.39 2.30
C GLU A 68 -6.57 16.63 1.61
N GLY A 69 -5.84 15.82 2.38
CA GLY A 69 -4.79 14.97 1.83
C GLY A 69 -4.28 13.89 2.78
N GLY A 70 -3.62 12.88 2.20
CA GLY A 70 -2.89 11.87 2.95
C GLY A 70 -1.45 12.32 3.21
N VAL A 71 -1.00 12.26 4.46
CA VAL A 71 0.38 12.51 4.86
C VAL A 71 0.97 11.22 5.40
N VAL A 72 2.02 10.71 4.74
CA VAL A 72 2.82 9.61 5.26
C VAL A 72 3.63 10.14 6.44
N PHE A 73 3.48 9.54 7.61
CA PHE A 73 4.23 9.95 8.80
C PHE A 73 5.17 8.87 9.33
N GLU A 74 5.09 7.65 8.80
CA GLU A 74 6.00 6.56 9.15
C GLU A 74 6.09 5.53 8.01
N ARG A 75 7.26 4.92 7.83
CA ARG A 75 7.51 3.92 6.79
C ARG A 75 8.34 2.76 7.34
N PHE A 76 7.84 1.53 7.13
CA PHE A 76 8.51 0.29 7.49
C PHE A 76 8.77 -0.55 6.25
N THR A 77 9.94 -1.18 6.17
CA THR A 77 10.25 -2.20 5.15
C THR A 77 10.42 -3.54 5.83
N VAL A 78 9.75 -4.57 5.31
CA VAL A 78 9.69 -5.93 5.85
C VAL A 78 10.40 -6.90 4.93
#